data_AF-A0A6L4X2S0-F1
#
_entry.id   AF-A0A6L4X2S0-F1
#
_cell.length_a   1.000
_cell.length_b   1.000
_cell.length_c   1.000
_cell.angle_alpha   90.00
_cell.angle_beta   90.00
_cell.angle_gamma   90.00
#
_symmetry.space_group_name_H-M   'P 1'
#
loop_
_entity.id
_entity.type
_entity.pdbx_description
1 polymer ?
#
loop_
_entity_poly.entity_id
_entity_poly.type
_entity_poly.pdbx_seq_one_letter_code
_entity_poly.pdbx_strand_id
1 'polypeptide(L)'
;MTDTTNTTDDTDAGVAGALDLRPPAGGILHQMLRLGLQFDHSDDGTAQTWCDYGKQLRCDFTSTDADTVTFTDMTTRLGRDIPAKDLPQITEIITWRSGQTTEGAV
;
A
#
# COMPACT_ATOMS: atom_id res chain seq x y z
N MET A 1 30.85 3.41 -5.04
CA MET A 1 29.59 3.77 -5.70
C MET A 1 29.01 2.47 -6.21
N THR A 2 28.00 1.91 -5.55
CA THR A 2 27.31 0.70 -6.05
C THR A 2 26.06 1.17 -6.77
N ASP A 3 26.14 1.26 -8.10
CA ASP A 3 24.97 1.39 -8.95
C ASP A 3 24.12 0.13 -8.75
N THR A 4 23.05 0.28 -7.97
CA THR A 4 22.02 -0.76 -7.86
C THR A 4 21.06 -0.53 -9.02
N THR A 5 21.30 -1.21 -10.13
CA THR A 5 20.34 -1.30 -11.23
C THR A 5 19.13 -2.07 -10.75
N ASN A 6 18.09 -1.35 -10.32
CA ASN A 6 16.78 -1.95 -10.06
C ASN A 6 16.25 -2.47 -11.40
N THR A 7 16.37 -3.77 -11.60
CA THR A 7 15.78 -4.43 -12.77
C THR A 7 14.33 -4.67 -12.40
N THR A 8 13.48 -3.67 -12.64
CA THR A 8 12.05 -3.92 -12.78
C THR A 8 11.91 -4.74 -14.06
N ASP A 9 11.50 -6.01 -13.92
CA ASP A 9 11.01 -6.83 -15.01
C ASP A 9 9.75 -6.15 -15.58
N ASP A 10 9.98 -5.15 -16.44
CA ASP A 10 9.02 -4.66 -17.42
C ASP A 10 8.77 -5.81 -18.38
N THR A 11 7.86 -6.71 -18.00
CA THR A 11 7.23 -7.62 -18.94
C THR A 11 6.43 -6.75 -19.90
N ASP A 12 7.11 -6.30 -20.95
CA ASP A 12 6.64 -5.70 -22.19
C ASP A 12 5.12 -5.50 -22.20
N ALA A 13 4.67 -4.33 -21.70
CA ALA A 13 3.34 -3.82 -21.98
C ALA A 13 3.32 -3.48 -23.48
N GLY A 14 3.21 -4.54 -24.30
CA GLY A 14 3.32 -4.47 -25.74
C GLY A 14 2.46 -3.33 -26.26
N VAL A 15 3.07 -2.45 -27.05
CA VAL A 15 2.41 -1.33 -27.72
C VAL A 15 1.46 -1.89 -28.79
N ALA A 16 0.31 -2.38 -28.32
CA ALA A 16 -0.85 -2.79 -29.07
C ALA A 16 -2.03 -1.91 -28.61
N GLY A 17 -1.91 -0.60 -28.82
CA GLY A 17 -3.00 0.38 -28.68
C GLY A 17 -3.41 0.80 -27.27
N ALA A 18 -3.05 0.06 -26.21
CA ALA A 18 -3.36 0.42 -24.82
C ALA A 18 -2.09 0.48 -23.95
N LEU A 19 -1.94 1.57 -23.20
CA LEU A 19 -0.91 1.73 -22.18
C LEU A 19 -1.43 1.17 -20.85
N ASP A 20 -0.83 0.07 -20.38
CA ASP A 20 -1.16 -0.54 -19.08
C ASP A 20 -0.29 0.09 -17.98
N LEU A 21 -0.92 0.82 -17.06
CA LEU A 21 -0.26 1.46 -15.91
C LEU A 21 -0.53 0.71 -14.60
N ARG A 22 -1.04 -0.53 -14.66
CA ARG A 22 -1.29 -1.31 -13.45
C ARG A 22 0.04 -1.78 -12.85
N PRO A 23 0.24 -1.61 -11.53
CA PRO A 23 1.45 -2.09 -10.89
C PRO A 23 1.52 -3.64 -10.90
N PRO A 24 2.72 -4.23 -10.83
CA PRO A 24 2.90 -5.67 -10.73
C PRO A 24 2.12 -6.27 -9.55
N ALA A 25 1.43 -7.38 -9.76
CA ALA A 25 0.50 -7.96 -8.78
C ALA A 25 1.12 -8.27 -7.41
N GLY A 26 2.42 -8.59 -7.37
CA GLY A 26 3.16 -8.86 -6.14
C GLY A 26 3.72 -7.61 -5.43
N GLY A 27 3.69 -6.43 -6.06
CA GLY A 27 4.31 -5.23 -5.53
C GLY A 27 3.46 -4.49 -4.49
N ILE A 28 4.12 -3.71 -3.63
CA ILE A 28 3.47 -2.92 -2.56
C ILE A 28 2.35 -2.04 -3.13
N LEU A 29 2.59 -1.37 -4.27
CA LEU A 29 1.60 -0.49 -4.91
C LEU A 29 0.31 -1.22 -5.28
N HIS A 30 0.42 -2.43 -5.85
CA HIS A 30 -0.75 -3.25 -6.17
C HIS A 30 -1.53 -3.60 -4.90
N GLN A 31 -0.82 -3.94 -3.82
CA GLN A 31 -1.44 -4.32 -2.56
C GLN A 31 -2.14 -3.13 -1.89
N MET A 32 -1.58 -1.92 -1.93
CA MET A 32 -2.23 -0.71 -1.43
C MET A 32 -3.56 -0.45 -2.15
N LEU A 33 -3.54 -0.50 -3.49
CA LEU A 33 -4.74 -0.32 -4.32
C LEU A 33 -5.79 -1.39 -4.07
N ARG A 34 -5.38 -2.67 -3.96
CA ARG A 34 -6.28 -3.80 -3.65
C ARG A 34 -6.94 -3.64 -2.29
N LEU A 35 -6.21 -3.11 -1.30
CA LEU A 35 -6.72 -2.87 0.06
C LEU A 35 -7.57 -1.59 0.17
N GLY A 36 -7.68 -0.83 -0.92
CA GLY A 36 -8.51 0.38 -1.01
C GLY A 36 -7.79 1.68 -0.61
N LEU A 37 -6.47 1.64 -0.36
CA LEU A 37 -5.70 2.85 -0.09
C LEU A 37 -5.40 3.60 -1.40
N GLN A 38 -5.30 4.92 -1.30
CA GLN A 38 -4.92 5.82 -2.38
C GLN A 38 -3.60 6.51 -2.04
N PHE A 39 -2.78 6.78 -3.06
CA PHE A 39 -1.59 7.59 -2.87
C PHE A 39 -1.99 8.96 -2.34
N ASP A 40 -1.31 9.41 -1.28
CA ASP A 40 -1.53 10.73 -0.70
C ASP A 40 -0.37 11.67 -1.08
N HIS A 41 0.84 11.36 -0.60
CA HIS A 41 2.03 12.15 -0.91
C HIS A 41 3.32 11.34 -0.78
N SER A 42 4.41 11.95 -1.27
CA SER A 42 5.78 11.53 -1.07
C SER A 42 6.63 12.78 -0.87
N ASP A 43 7.39 12.84 0.23
CA ASP A 43 8.18 14.02 0.57
C ASP A 43 9.52 14.06 -0.18
N ASP A 44 10.10 12.88 -0.45
CA ASP A 44 11.43 12.72 -1.06
C ASP A 44 11.41 12.01 -2.42
N GLY A 45 10.22 11.68 -2.92
CA GLY A 45 10.02 10.94 -4.17
C GLY A 45 10.19 9.42 -4.06
N THR A 46 10.56 8.92 -2.88
CA THR A 46 10.79 7.49 -2.61
C THR A 46 9.89 6.95 -1.51
N ALA A 47 9.91 7.57 -0.33
CA ALA A 47 9.03 7.26 0.78
C ALA A 47 7.63 7.75 0.44
N GLN A 48 6.63 6.89 0.63
CA GLN A 48 5.26 7.19 0.25
C GLN A 48 4.32 7.03 1.43
N THR A 49 3.35 7.93 1.47
CA THR A 49 2.19 7.87 2.34
C THR A 49 0.96 7.53 1.49
N TRP A 50 0.20 6.54 1.92
CA TRP A 50 -1.05 6.10 1.29
C TRP A 50 -2.18 6.12 2.33
N CYS A 51 -3.39 6.51 1.93
CA CYS A 51 -4.51 6.70 2.85
C CYS A 51 -5.81 6.06 2.34
N ASP A 52 -6.59 5.51 3.27
CA ASP A 52 -8.05 5.36 3.16
C ASP A 52 -8.69 6.25 4.23
N TYR A 53 -9.07 7.47 3.84
CA TYR A 53 -9.69 8.42 4.76
C TYR A 53 -11.10 8.00 5.22
N GLY A 54 -11.78 7.15 4.46
CA GLY A 54 -13.06 6.56 4.86
C GLY A 54 -12.88 5.69 6.10
N LYS A 55 -11.84 4.85 6.10
CA LYS A 55 -11.46 4.02 7.24
C LYS A 55 -10.57 4.74 8.26
N GLN A 56 -10.07 5.94 7.98
CA GLN A 56 -9.04 6.59 8.82
C GLN A 56 -7.78 5.71 8.93
N LEU A 57 -7.35 5.16 7.81
CA LEU A 57 -6.15 4.31 7.70
C LEU A 57 -5.07 5.06 6.93
N ARG A 58 -3.84 5.00 7.42
CA ARG A 58 -2.61 5.43 6.74
C ARG A 58 -1.67 4.24 6.58
N CYS A 59 -0.94 4.19 5.48
CA CYS A 59 0.19 3.30 5.27
C CYS A 59 1.42 4.09 4.84
N ASP A 60 2.58 3.76 5.42
CA ASP A 60 3.86 4.38 5.13
C ASP A 60 4.91 3.32 4.78
N PHE A 61 5.74 3.62 3.78
CA PHE A 61 6.90 2.79 3.41
C PHE A 61 7.98 3.64 2.76
N THR A 62 9.24 3.21 2.87
CA THR A 62 10.42 3.99 2.45
C THR A 62 10.71 3.94 0.95
N SER A 63 10.25 2.90 0.27
CA SER A 63 10.32 2.75 -1.19
C SER A 63 9.35 1.65 -1.66
N THR A 64 9.11 1.56 -2.96
CA THR A 64 8.25 0.51 -3.54
C THR A 64 8.79 -0.91 -3.37
N ASP A 65 10.06 -1.05 -3.01
CA ASP A 65 10.77 -2.31 -2.78
C ASP A 65 11.12 -2.52 -1.30
N ALA A 66 10.48 -1.77 -0.39
CA ALA A 66 10.72 -1.86 1.04
C ALA A 66 10.35 -3.25 1.60
N ASP A 67 11.14 -3.77 2.54
CA ASP A 67 10.86 -5.05 3.20
C ASP A 67 9.69 -5.00 4.17
N THR A 68 9.31 -3.80 4.61
CA THR A 68 8.31 -3.55 5.64
C THR A 68 7.47 -2.33 5.27
N VAL A 69 6.18 -2.39 5.57
CA VAL A 69 5.27 -1.25 5.52
C VAL A 69 4.60 -1.07 6.89
N THR A 70 4.29 0.17 7.25
CA THR A 70 3.62 0.48 8.52
C THR A 70 2.18 0.90 8.24
N PHE A 71 1.21 0.20 8.81
CA PHE A 71 -0.20 0.64 8.81
C PHE A 71 -0.53 1.33 10.12
N THR A 72 -1.22 2.46 10.06
CA THR A 72 -1.61 3.26 11.22
C THR A 72 -3.09 3.60 11.17
N ASP A 73 -3.82 3.29 12.23
CA ASP A 73 -5.13 3.87 12.48
C ASP A 73 -4.93 5.36 12.84
N MET A 74 -5.40 6.25 11.99
CA MET A 74 -5.22 7.70 12.15
C MET A 74 -5.99 8.26 13.34
N THR A 75 -7.05 7.58 13.79
CA THR A 75 -7.88 7.99 14.92
C THR A 75 -7.18 7.67 16.24
N THR A 76 -6.73 6.42 16.38
CA THR A 76 -6.15 5.92 17.64
C THR A 76 -4.62 6.05 17.71
N ARG A 77 -3.98 6.28 16.56
CA ARG A 77 -2.51 6.30 16.38
C ARG A 77 -1.83 4.96 16.69
N LEU A 78 -2.59 3.87 16.74
CA LEU A 78 -2.02 2.53 16.82
C LEU A 78 -1.48 2.15 15.45
N GLY A 79 -0.21 1.75 15.43
CA GLY A 79 0.52 1.34 14.23
C GLY A 79 0.95 -0.12 14.31
N ARG A 80 1.08 -0.76 13.15
CA ARG A 80 1.65 -2.10 13.01
C ARG A 80 2.52 -2.19 11.77
N ASP A 81 3.72 -2.70 11.96
CA ASP A 81 4.64 -3.05 10.89
C ASP A 81 4.29 -4.42 10.32
N ILE A 82 4.23 -4.49 9.00
CA ILE A 82 3.90 -5.68 8.22
C ILE A 82 5.04 -5.92 7.22
N PRO A 83 5.66 -7.12 7.21
CA PRO A 83 6.59 -7.48 6.15
C PRO A 83 5.90 -7.42 4.78
N ALA A 84 6.54 -6.80 3.78
CA ALA A 84 5.95 -6.59 2.47
C ALA A 84 5.51 -7.91 1.80
N LYS A 85 6.25 -8.99 2.04
CA LYS A 85 5.91 -10.35 1.58
C LYS A 85 4.58 -10.89 2.12
N ASP A 86 4.09 -10.37 3.25
CA ASP A 86 2.85 -10.82 3.90
C ASP A 86 1.63 -10.01 3.43
N LEU A 87 1.83 -8.89 2.71
CA LEU A 87 0.74 -8.05 2.19
C LEU A 87 -0.28 -8.81 1.33
N PRO A 88 0.10 -9.77 0.46
CA PRO A 88 -0.87 -10.55 -0.31
C PRO A 88 -1.81 -11.39 0.55
N GLN A 89 -1.43 -11.71 1.79
CA GLN A 89 -2.26 -12.50 2.72
C GLN A 89 -3.32 -11.66 3.44
N ILE A 90 -3.16 -10.33 3.47
CA ILE A 90 -4.09 -9.44 4.15
C ILE A 90 -5.30 -9.20 3.24
N THR A 91 -6.47 -9.67 3.64
CA THR A 91 -7.72 -9.48 2.89
C THR A 91 -8.52 -8.27 3.33
N GLU A 92 -8.36 -7.84 4.57
CA GLU A 92 -9.06 -6.70 5.18
C GLU A 92 -8.17 -6.02 6.23
N ILE A 93 -8.31 -4.70 6.36
CA ILE A 93 -7.75 -3.92 7.46
C ILE A 93 -8.90 -3.26 8.20
N ILE A 94 -8.97 -3.54 9.50
CA ILE A 94 -9.99 -3.00 10.41
C ILE A 94 -9.34 -1.91 11.26
N THR A 95 -9.87 -0.70 11.17
CA THR A 95 -9.54 0.41 12.07
C THR A 95 -10.65 0.62 13.09
N TRP A 96 -10.44 1.51 14.05
CA TRP A 96 -11.49 1.98 14.95
C TRP A 96 -12.74 2.43 14.19
N ARG A 97 -12.57 3.21 13.12
CA ARG A 97 -13.70 3.75 12.36
C ARG A 97 -14.44 2.67 11.56
N SER A 98 -13.74 1.71 10.97
CA SER A 98 -14.40 0.67 10.15
C SER A 98 -15.00 -0.45 11.00
N GLY A 99 -14.39 -0.77 12.14
CA GLY A 99 -14.83 -1.85 13.04
C GLY A 99 -16.11 -1.54 13.83
N GLN A 100 -16.44 -0.26 14.02
CA GLN A 100 -17.66 0.15 14.76
C GLN A 100 -18.98 -0.33 14.13
N THR A 101 -18.99 -0.61 12.83
CA THR A 101 -20.22 -0.99 12.11
C THR A 101 -20.76 -2.36 12.54
N THR A 102 -19.97 -3.18 13.23
CA THR A 102 -20.33 -4.57 13.59
C THR A 102 -20.88 -4.73 15.01
N GLU A 103 -20.68 -3.77 15.93
CA GLU A 103 -21.04 -3.94 17.36
C GLU A 103 -22.37 -3.26 17.78
N GLY A 104 -23.03 -2.53 16.88
CA GLY A 104 -24.23 -1.72 17.20
C GLY A 104 -25.59 -2.32 16.82
N ALA A 105 -25.64 -3.55 16.31
CA ALA A 105 -26.89 -4.20 15.89
C ALA A 105 -27.32 -5.28 16.88
N VAL A 106 -27.75 -4.87 18.09
CA VAL A 106 -28.57 -5.69 19.00
C VAL A 106 -29.65 -4.84 19.67
#